data_AF-A0AA88MXC0-F1
#
_entry.id   AF-A0AA88MXC0-F1
#
_cell.length_a   1.000
_cell.length_b   1.000
_cell.length_c   1.000
_cell.angle_alpha   90.00
_cell.angle_beta   90.00
_cell.angle_gamma   90.00
#
_symmetry.space_group_name_H-M   'P 1'
#
loop_
_entity.id
_entity.type
_entity.pdbx_description
1 polymer ?
#
loop_
_entity_poly.entity_id
_entity_poly.type
_entity_poly.pdbx_seq_one_letter_code
_entity_poly.pdbx_strand_id
1 'polypeptide(L)'
;MEKIAEQMEGYSGADITIVCRDASLMAMRRRIEGLSPEEIRNISRDEMHMPTTMEDFETALKKVSKSVSAVDLQKYEKWMAEFGSC
;
A
#
# COMPACT_ATOMS: atom_id res chain seq x y z
N MET A 1 3.00 -7.94 -11.62
CA MET A 1 2.02 -6.88 -11.31
C MET A 1 0.60 -7.41 -11.25
N GLU A 2 0.15 -8.22 -12.21
CA GLU A 2 -1.23 -8.78 -12.25
C GLU A 2 -1.66 -9.47 -10.94
N LYS A 3 -0.80 -10.34 -10.36
CA LYS A 3 -1.08 -11.01 -9.07
C LYS A 3 -1.42 -10.04 -7.91
N ILE A 4 -0.77 -8.87 -7.86
CA ILE A 4 -1.04 -7.87 -6.81
C ILE A 4 -2.36 -7.14 -7.11
N ALA A 5 -2.61 -6.83 -8.39
CA ALA A 5 -3.84 -6.19 -8.79
C ALA A 5 -5.08 -7.05 -8.44
N GLU A 6 -5.01 -8.36 -8.67
CA GLU A 6 -6.05 -9.31 -8.24
C GLU A 6 -6.23 -9.33 -6.72
N GLN A 7 -5.13 -9.27 -5.94
CA GLN A 7 -5.21 -9.22 -4.48
C GLN A 7 -5.77 -7.90 -3.94
N MET A 8 -5.61 -6.82 -4.70
CA MET A 8 -6.13 -5.48 -4.39
C MET A 8 -7.56 -5.26 -4.87
N GLU A 9 -8.24 -6.28 -5.42
CA GLU A 9 -9.62 -6.15 -5.86
C GLU A 9 -10.53 -5.77 -4.67
N GLY A 10 -11.30 -4.69 -4.83
CA GLY A 10 -12.14 -4.11 -3.77
C GLY A 10 -11.40 -3.26 -2.74
N TYR A 11 -10.11 -2.95 -2.95
CA TYR A 11 -9.41 -1.90 -2.20
C TYR A 11 -9.85 -0.53 -2.73
N SER A 12 -10.00 0.46 -1.85
CA SER A 12 -10.18 1.84 -2.28
C SER A 12 -8.87 2.41 -2.82
N GLY A 13 -8.94 3.50 -3.60
CA GLY A 13 -7.73 4.20 -4.05
C GLY A 13 -6.84 4.69 -2.89
N ALA A 14 -7.45 4.99 -1.74
CA ALA A 14 -6.72 5.30 -0.52
C ALA A 14 -5.96 4.08 0.02
N ASP A 15 -6.59 2.90 0.06
CA ASP A 15 -5.95 1.66 0.53
C ASP A 15 -4.78 1.27 -0.38
N ILE A 16 -4.95 1.35 -1.70
CA ILE A 16 -3.88 1.08 -2.68
C ILE A 16 -2.69 2.01 -2.45
N THR A 17 -2.96 3.30 -2.21
CA THR A 17 -1.91 4.30 -1.92
C THR A 17 -1.14 3.94 -0.64
N ILE A 18 -1.85 3.49 0.40
CA ILE A 18 -1.24 3.08 1.66
C ILE A 18 -0.37 1.83 1.44
N VAL A 19 -0.85 0.82 0.69
CA VAL A 19 -0.05 -0.37 0.37
C VAL A 19 1.23 -0.02 -0.39
N CYS A 20 1.14 0.82 -1.43
CA CYS A 20 2.32 1.25 -2.19
C CYS A 20 3.31 2.02 -1.33
N ARG A 21 2.82 2.87 -0.41
CA ARG A 21 3.66 3.62 0.52
C ARG A 21 4.35 2.72 1.53
N ASP A 22 3.64 1.76 2.11
CA ASP A 22 4.18 0.81 3.09
C ASP A 22 5.23 -0.11 2.43
N ALA A 23 4.94 -0.62 1.23
CA ALA A 23 5.89 -1.43 0.47
C ALA A 23 7.19 -0.66 0.15
N SER A 24 7.07 0.63 -0.24
CA SER A 24 8.23 1.50 -0.49
C SER A 24 9.05 1.74 0.79
N LEU A 25 8.37 1.95 1.93
CA LEU A 25 9.01 2.11 3.23
C LEU A 25 9.71 0.84 3.71
N MET A 26 9.17 -0.34 3.40
CA MET A 26 9.82 -1.62 3.71
C MET A 26 11.13 -1.79 2.95
N ALA A 27 11.16 -1.47 1.65
CA ALA A 27 12.38 -1.49 0.86
C ALA A 27 13.46 -0.56 1.45
N MET A 28 13.07 0.65 1.84
CA MET A 28 13.96 1.61 2.52
C MET A 28 14.42 1.07 3.89
N ARG A 29 13.52 0.49 4.68
CA ARG A 29 13.83 -0.05 6.01
C ARG A 29 14.88 -1.15 5.93
N ARG A 30 14.78 -2.06 4.97
CA ARG A 30 15.78 -3.11 4.70
C ARG A 30 17.14 -2.53 4.33
N ARG A 31 17.17 -1.40 3.60
CA ARG A 31 18.41 -0.74 3.20
C ARG A 31 19.16 -0.11 4.38
N ILE A 32 18.43 0.42 5.36
CA ILE A 32 18.99 1.04 6.56
C ILE A 32 19.15 0.06 7.73
N GLU A 33 18.63 -1.16 7.60
CA GLU A 33 18.72 -2.19 8.63
C GLU A 33 20.19 -2.61 8.84
N GLY A 34 20.66 -2.52 10.08
CA GLY A 34 22.05 -2.80 10.44
C GLY A 34 23.03 -1.65 10.25
N LEU A 35 22.59 -0.49 9.74
CA LEU A 35 23.42 0.71 9.67
C LEU A 35 23.33 1.53 10.96
N SER A 36 24.44 2.17 11.31
CA SER A 36 24.47 3.19 12.37
C SER A 36 23.74 4.47 11.93
N PRO A 37 23.27 5.30 12.87
CA PRO A 37 22.64 6.58 12.56
C PRO A 37 23.53 7.53 11.72
N GLU A 38 24.85 7.40 11.87
CA GLU A 38 25.84 8.22 11.16
C GLU A 38 25.99 7.76 9.70
N GLU A 39 25.99 6.44 9.46
CA GLU A 39 25.96 5.87 8.11
C GLU A 39 24.65 6.21 7.39
N ILE A 40 23.50 6.14 8.07
CA ILE A 40 22.19 6.49 7.50
C ILE A 40 22.16 7.95 7.04
N ARG A 41 22.77 8.88 7.80
CA ARG A 41 22.87 10.29 7.41
C ARG A 41 23.74 10.52 6.18
N ASN A 42 24.70 9.63 5.93
CA ASN A 42 25.61 9.72 4.79
C ASN A 42 25.10 9.00 3.53
N ILE A 43 23.93 8.33 3.59
CA ILE A 43 23.31 7.72 2.42
C ILE A 43 22.86 8.81 1.44
N SER A 44 23.28 8.70 0.18
CA SER A 44 22.83 9.59 -0.88
C SER A 44 21.38 9.30 -1.27
N ARG A 45 20.66 10.30 -1.81
CA ARG A 45 19.26 10.12 -2.25
C ARG A 45 19.12 9.01 -3.29
N ASP A 46 20.12 8.85 -4.15
CA ASP A 46 20.13 7.81 -5.20
C ASP A 46 20.32 6.41 -4.60
N GLU A 47 21.16 6.26 -3.57
CA GLU A 47 21.31 4.98 -2.86
C GLU A 47 20.09 4.60 -2.01
N MET A 48 19.21 5.57 -1.74
CA MET A 48 17.98 5.38 -0.99
C MET A 48 16.82 4.87 -1.87
N HIS A 49 16.94 5.01 -3.20
CA HIS A 49 16.00 4.47 -4.18
C HIS A 49 16.24 2.98 -4.42
N MET A 50 15.85 2.15 -3.46
CA MET A 50 15.81 0.70 -3.65
C MET A 50 14.55 0.26 -4.38
N PRO A 51 14.66 -0.68 -5.35
CA PRO A 51 13.48 -1.25 -5.99
C PRO A 51 12.68 -2.05 -4.98
N THR A 52 11.38 -1.79 -4.93
CA THR A 52 10.42 -2.55 -4.12
C THR A 52 10.30 -3.97 -4.66
N THR A 53 10.32 -4.98 -3.79
CA THR A 53 10.15 -6.38 -4.19
C THR A 53 8.70 -6.83 -4.01
N MET A 54 8.31 -7.93 -4.67
CA MET A 54 6.97 -8.51 -4.50
C MET A 54 6.70 -8.91 -3.04
N GLU A 55 7.71 -9.32 -2.29
CA GLU A 55 7.60 -9.64 -0.85
C GLU A 55 7.22 -8.43 0.00
N ASP A 56 7.68 -7.22 -0.35
CA ASP A 56 7.29 -5.99 0.34
C ASP A 56 5.79 -5.75 0.15
N PHE A 57 5.28 -5.95 -1.07
CA PHE A 57 3.86 -5.84 -1.36
C PHE A 57 3.04 -6.93 -0.67
N GLU A 58 3.49 -8.19 -0.65
CA GLU A 58 2.79 -9.25 0.07
C GLU A 58 2.74 -8.97 1.59
N THR A 59 3.78 -8.36 2.14
CA THR A 59 3.80 -7.95 3.55
C THR A 59 2.91 -6.74 3.82
N ALA A 60 2.96 -5.74 2.94
CA ALA A 60 2.11 -4.56 3.02
C ALA A 60 0.62 -4.94 2.89
N LEU A 61 0.27 -5.85 1.98
CA LEU A 61 -1.10 -6.37 1.82
C LEU A 61 -1.59 -7.16 3.05
N LYS A 62 -0.69 -7.82 3.79
CA LYS A 62 -1.05 -8.46 5.07
C LYS A 62 -1.32 -7.46 6.18
N LYS A 63 -0.67 -6.30 6.14
CA LYS A 63 -0.84 -5.22 7.13
C LYS A 63 -2.02 -4.31 6.84
N VAL A 64 -2.20 -3.97 5.57
CA VAL A 64 -3.21 -3.02 5.11
C VAL A 64 -4.46 -3.81 4.73
N SER A 65 -5.43 -3.84 5.63
CA SER A 65 -6.77 -4.38 5.34
C SER A 65 -7.60 -3.38 4.55
N LYS A 66 -8.54 -3.88 3.73
CA LYS A 66 -9.57 -3.07 3.07
C LYS A 66 -10.26 -2.16 4.10
N SER A 67 -10.14 -0.84 3.95
CA SER A 67 -10.79 0.10 4.87
C SER A 67 -12.29 0.21 4.62
N VAL A 68 -12.72 -0.07 3.39
CA VAL A 68 -14.13 -0.14 3.02
C VAL A 68 -14.57 -1.59 3.10
N SER A 69 -15.48 -1.89 4.02
CA SER A 69 -16.06 -3.22 4.10
C SER A 69 -17.03 -3.44 2.93
N ALA A 70 -17.19 -4.70 2.49
CA ALA A 70 -18.17 -5.04 1.46
C ALA A 70 -19.60 -4.61 1.85
N VAL A 71 -19.88 -4.53 3.16
CA VAL A 71 -21.14 -4.06 3.72
C VAL A 71 -21.34 -2.56 3.50
N ASP A 72 -20.29 -1.76 3.62
CA ASP A 72 -20.36 -0.32 3.38
C ASP A 72 -20.52 -0.02 1.89
N LEU A 73 -19.91 -0.83 1.02
CA LEU A 73 -20.10 -0.78 -0.42
C LEU A 73 -21.57 -1.06 -0.81
N GLN A 74 -22.17 -2.12 -0.26
CA GLN A 74 -23.58 -2.45 -0.49
C GLN A 74 -24.54 -1.37 0.01
N LYS A 75 -24.25 -0.76 1.17
CA LYS A 75 -25.05 0.37 1.67
C LYS A 75 -24.95 1.57 0.73
N TYR A 76 -23.75 1.86 0.23
CA TYR A 76 -23.53 2.94 -0.73
C TYR A 76 -24.23 2.67 -2.06
N GLU A 77 -24.12 1.46 -2.62
CA GLU A 77 -24.84 1.06 -3.83
C GLU A 77 -26.36 1.16 -3.67
N LYS A 78 -26.89 0.68 -2.54
CA LYS A 78 -28.32 0.80 -2.24
C LYS A 78 -28.76 2.25 -2.10
N TRP A 79 -27.95 3.08 -1.43
CA TRP A 79 -28.22 4.51 -1.29
C TRP A 79 -28.14 5.25 -2.64
N MET A 80 -27.18 4.90 -3.49
CA MET A 80 -27.06 5.42 -4.86
C MET A 80 -28.22 4.96 -5.75
N ALA A 81 -28.71 3.73 -5.60
CA ALA A 81 -29.88 3.26 -6.33
C ALA A 81 -31.18 3.95 -5.88
N GLU A 82 -31.30 4.29 -4.59
CA GLU A 82 -32.48 4.95 -4.03
C GLU A 82 -32.46 6.49 -4.19
N PHE A 83 -31.29 7.12 -4.13
CA PHE A 83 -31.14 8.60 -4.06
C PHE A 83 -30.12 9.18 -5.04
N GLY A 84 -29.42 8.36 -5.83
CA GLY A 84 -28.47 8.81 -6.83
C GLY A 84 -29.20 9.57 -7.93
N SER A 85 -29.07 10.90 -7.93
CA SER A 85 -29.52 11.71 -9.06
C SER A 85 -28.58 11.53 -10.25
N CYS A 86 -29.19 11.36 -11.41
CA CYS A 86 -28.57 11.40 -12.74
C CYS A 86 -27.92 12.76 -13.01
#